data_AF-A0A926HZ47-F1
#
_entry.id   AF-A0A926HZ47-F1
#
_cell.length_a   1.000
_cell.length_b   1.000
_cell.length_c   1.000
_cell.angle_alpha   90.00
_cell.angle_beta   90.00
_cell.angle_gamma   90.00
#
_symmetry.space_group_name_H-M   'P 1'
#
loop_
_entity.id
_entity.type
_entity.pdbx_description
1 polymer ?
#
loop_
_entity_poly.entity_id
_entity_poly.type
_entity_poly.pdbx_seq_one_letter_code
_entity_poly.pdbx_strand_id
1 'polypeptide(L)'
;MTKLKTKATLITTIIVIFFTTISANATFTHFPPKGLGTIHTYTVWNKIRWGGDCKKLINFTKSNNALSDAYGIVKYGEYLAGATTTTLGQVGDMLLVVQEEGIIYPVIIADIKNQNDKGCTIWGHQNGKCMIEFEILSQCRKSLYGTSGGYISPLINKPIYKVINIGSVYDSTYYFNNPRQAVLDNGLEGYFLLRSPYEGAYVVR
;
A
#
# COMPACT_ATOMS: atom_id res chain seq x y z
N MET A 1 -68.63 -27.75 31.26
CA MET A 1 -67.43 -27.01 31.71
C MET A 1 -66.19 -27.74 31.20
N THR A 2 -65.64 -27.32 30.07
CA THR A 2 -64.47 -27.97 29.43
C THR A 2 -63.37 -26.91 29.35
N LYS A 3 -62.30 -27.08 30.15
CA LYS A 3 -61.17 -26.14 30.22
C LYS A 3 -60.36 -26.19 28.93
N LEU A 4 -60.29 -25.07 28.19
CA LEU A 4 -59.27 -24.86 27.16
C LEU A 4 -57.87 -24.84 27.81
N LYS A 5 -56.98 -25.71 27.37
CA LYS A 5 -55.53 -25.58 27.63
C LYS A 5 -54.91 -24.79 26.48
N THR A 6 -54.60 -23.53 26.73
CA THR A 6 -53.79 -22.69 25.83
C THR A 6 -52.35 -23.19 25.87
N LYS A 7 -51.85 -23.75 24.75
CA LYS A 7 -50.42 -23.98 24.55
C LYS A 7 -49.77 -22.64 24.22
N ALA A 8 -48.92 -22.14 25.11
CA ALA A 8 -48.06 -21.00 24.82
C ALA A 8 -46.95 -21.46 23.87
N THR A 9 -46.99 -21.01 22.61
CA THR A 9 -45.92 -21.19 21.65
C THR A 9 -44.81 -20.19 21.98
N LEU A 10 -43.65 -20.68 22.41
CA LEU A 10 -42.47 -19.86 22.61
C LEU A 10 -41.92 -19.47 21.23
N ILE A 11 -42.04 -18.20 20.85
CA ILE A 11 -41.39 -17.67 19.65
C ILE A 11 -39.96 -17.31 20.06
N THR A 12 -38.99 -18.14 19.69
CA THR A 12 -37.58 -17.84 19.87
C THR A 12 -37.16 -16.85 18.78
N THR A 13 -37.08 -15.57 19.13
CA THR A 13 -36.46 -14.55 18.28
C THR A 13 -34.97 -14.83 18.18
N ILE A 14 -34.51 -15.33 17.04
CA ILE A 14 -33.08 -15.42 16.72
C ILE A 14 -32.63 -14.00 16.35
N ILE A 15 -31.97 -13.32 17.28
CA ILE A 15 -31.25 -12.08 16.99
C ILE A 15 -29.95 -12.51 16.29
N VAL A 16 -29.93 -12.42 14.96
CA VAL A 16 -28.69 -12.52 14.19
C VAL A 16 -27.95 -11.21 14.36
N ILE A 17 -27.01 -11.17 15.30
CA ILE A 17 -26.08 -10.04 15.45
C ILE A 17 -25.03 -10.20 14.35
N PHE A 18 -25.20 -9.45 13.24
CA PHE A 18 -24.11 -9.24 12.31
C PHE A 18 -23.04 -8.40 13.01
N PHE A 19 -21.96 -9.04 13.46
CA PHE A 19 -20.74 -8.33 13.79
C PHE A 19 -20.11 -7.88 12.49
N THR A 20 -20.48 -6.69 11.99
CA THR A 20 -19.57 -5.95 11.14
C THR A 20 -18.45 -5.48 12.05
N THR A 21 -17.29 -6.13 11.98
CA THR A 21 -16.05 -5.50 12.47
C THR A 21 -15.82 -4.27 11.62
N ILE A 22 -16.33 -3.11 12.06
CA ILE A 22 -15.85 -1.83 11.57
C ILE A 22 -14.46 -1.68 12.20
N SER A 23 -13.46 -2.28 11.55
CA SER A 23 -12.10 -1.81 11.68
C SER A 23 -12.10 -0.43 11.06
N ALA A 24 -12.37 0.59 11.89
CA ALA A 24 -12.10 1.96 11.53
C ALA A 24 -10.58 2.15 11.54
N ASN A 25 -9.87 1.52 10.60
CA ASN A 25 -8.54 1.97 10.24
C ASN A 25 -8.78 3.29 9.52
N ALA A 26 -8.55 4.39 10.21
CA ALA A 26 -8.78 5.73 9.69
C ALA A 26 -8.07 5.84 8.34
N THR A 27 -8.85 5.78 7.28
CA THR A 27 -8.34 5.95 5.92
C THR A 27 -8.04 7.43 5.79
N PHE A 28 -6.78 7.77 5.66
CA PHE A 28 -6.39 9.15 5.42
C PHE A 28 -5.94 9.32 3.98
N THR A 29 -6.50 10.33 3.34
CA THR A 29 -6.19 10.68 1.96
C THR A 29 -5.39 11.97 1.95
N HIS A 30 -4.23 11.93 1.30
CA HIS A 30 -3.42 13.09 1.04
C HIS A 30 -3.45 13.49 -0.43
N PHE A 31 -3.61 14.79 -0.66
CA PHE A 31 -3.52 15.42 -1.96
C PHE A 31 -2.23 16.26 -2.02
N PRO A 32 -1.12 15.71 -2.53
CA PRO A 32 0.10 16.49 -2.66
C PRO A 32 -0.10 17.69 -3.61
N PRO A 33 0.64 18.79 -3.42
CA PRO A 33 0.67 19.88 -4.38
C PRO A 33 0.96 19.41 -5.81
N LYS A 34 0.35 20.06 -6.79
CA LYS A 34 0.53 19.73 -8.21
C LYS A 34 2.01 19.73 -8.60
N GLY A 35 2.44 18.69 -9.31
CA GLY A 35 3.81 18.53 -9.80
C GLY A 35 4.77 17.79 -8.85
N LEU A 36 4.30 17.30 -7.71
CA LEU A 36 5.05 16.38 -6.85
C LEU A 36 4.93 14.92 -7.29
N GLY A 37 5.75 14.04 -6.73
CA GLY A 37 5.73 12.61 -7.08
C GLY A 37 6.10 12.32 -8.54
N THR A 38 6.93 13.16 -9.14
CA THR A 38 7.31 13.10 -10.56
C THR A 38 8.53 12.24 -10.83
N ILE A 39 9.27 11.84 -9.78
CA ILE A 39 10.45 11.00 -9.89
C ILE A 39 10.44 9.92 -8.82
N HIS A 40 11.07 8.80 -9.13
CA HIS A 40 11.29 7.71 -8.19
C HIS A 40 12.78 7.43 -8.09
N THR A 41 13.20 6.98 -6.91
CA THR A 41 14.57 6.49 -6.69
C THR A 41 14.48 5.14 -5.98
N TYR A 42 15.63 4.54 -5.68
CA TYR A 42 15.69 3.22 -5.06
C TYR A 42 16.51 3.20 -3.79
N THR A 43 16.06 2.40 -2.84
CA THR A 43 16.74 2.01 -1.61
C THR A 43 16.99 0.49 -1.63
N VAL A 44 17.92 0.01 -0.81
CA VAL A 44 18.45 -1.36 -0.97
C VAL A 44 18.00 -2.26 0.17
N TRP A 45 16.87 -2.93 -0.02
CA TRP A 45 16.20 -3.79 0.94
C TRP A 45 17.13 -4.70 1.76
N ASN A 46 17.91 -5.54 1.09
CA ASN A 46 18.72 -6.57 1.74
C ASN A 46 20.09 -6.08 2.24
N LYS A 47 20.38 -4.78 2.16
CA LYS A 47 21.59 -4.18 2.75
C LYS A 47 21.28 -3.30 3.94
N ILE A 48 20.00 -3.05 4.23
CA ILE A 48 19.67 -2.18 5.34
C ILE A 48 19.64 -2.98 6.64
N ARG A 49 20.31 -2.44 7.66
CA ARG A 49 20.37 -3.01 9.01
C ARG A 49 19.21 -2.43 9.83
N TRP A 50 18.03 -3.01 9.66
CA TRP A 50 16.81 -2.53 10.28
C TRP A 50 16.56 -3.10 11.69
N GLY A 51 16.28 -2.22 12.65
CA GLY A 51 15.61 -2.54 13.92
C GLY A 51 14.12 -2.20 13.86
N GLY A 52 13.38 -2.42 14.96
CA GLY A 52 11.99 -1.96 15.10
C GLY A 52 11.01 -2.54 14.06
N ASP A 53 10.08 -1.69 13.59
CA ASP A 53 9.00 -2.08 12.69
C ASP A 53 9.47 -2.54 11.30
N CYS A 54 10.61 -2.03 10.82
CA CYS A 54 11.22 -2.51 9.57
C CYS A 54 11.64 -3.99 9.70
N LYS A 55 12.14 -4.41 10.86
CA LYS A 55 12.45 -5.83 11.14
C LYS A 55 11.19 -6.67 11.23
N LYS A 56 10.13 -6.14 11.84
CA LYS A 56 8.80 -6.79 11.90
C LYS A 56 8.27 -7.03 10.49
N LEU A 57 8.38 -6.05 9.60
CA LEU A 57 7.96 -6.15 8.22
C LEU A 57 8.78 -7.19 7.46
N ILE A 58 10.11 -7.20 7.61
CA ILE A 58 10.97 -8.24 7.00
C ILE A 58 10.50 -9.66 7.39
N ASN A 59 10.11 -9.87 8.65
CA ASN A 59 9.65 -11.18 9.09
C ASN A 59 8.26 -11.52 8.53
N PHE A 60 7.34 -10.55 8.51
CA PHE A 60 6.03 -10.70 7.87
C PHE A 60 6.20 -11.14 6.40
N THR A 61 7.09 -10.49 5.68
CA THR A 61 7.25 -10.66 4.23
C THR A 61 7.91 -11.98 3.86
N LYS A 62 8.91 -12.44 4.63
CA LYS A 62 9.46 -13.80 4.51
C LYS A 62 8.38 -14.88 4.72
N SER A 63 7.46 -14.64 5.65
CA SER A 63 6.36 -15.57 5.94
C SER A 63 5.28 -15.58 4.84
N ASN A 64 5.29 -14.58 3.94
CA ASN A 64 4.34 -14.41 2.85
C ASN A 64 4.99 -14.59 1.46
N ASN A 65 6.14 -15.26 1.37
CA ASN A 65 6.85 -15.56 0.11
C ASN A 65 7.10 -14.34 -0.79
N ALA A 66 7.66 -13.27 -0.23
CA ALA A 66 8.09 -12.10 -0.99
C ALA A 66 9.25 -12.45 -1.96
N LEU A 67 9.00 -12.43 -3.27
CA LEU A 67 9.93 -12.97 -4.28
C LEU A 67 10.75 -11.92 -5.05
N SER A 68 10.41 -10.63 -4.92
CA SER A 68 10.78 -9.57 -5.89
C SER A 68 10.28 -9.85 -7.31
N ASP A 69 10.17 -8.82 -8.15
CA ASP A 69 9.91 -9.01 -9.58
C ASP A 69 11.19 -9.39 -10.34
N ALA A 70 11.04 -9.67 -11.65
CA ALA A 70 12.16 -10.04 -12.52
C ALA A 70 13.28 -8.97 -12.62
N TYR A 71 13.02 -7.74 -12.16
CA TYR A 71 13.94 -6.61 -12.19
C TYR A 71 14.48 -6.27 -10.79
N GLY A 72 14.09 -7.05 -9.78
CA GLY A 72 14.56 -6.95 -8.40
C GLY A 72 13.85 -5.92 -7.53
N ILE A 73 12.71 -5.38 -7.99
CA ILE A 73 11.86 -4.54 -7.14
C ILE A 73 11.17 -5.45 -6.14
N VAL A 74 11.28 -5.11 -4.86
CA VAL A 74 10.71 -5.90 -3.78
C VAL A 74 9.20 -5.73 -3.75
N LYS A 75 8.49 -6.87 -3.68
CA LYS A 75 7.03 -6.97 -3.63
C LYS A 75 6.55 -7.87 -2.52
N TYR A 76 5.40 -7.53 -1.93
CA TYR A 76 4.64 -8.35 -0.98
C TYR A 76 3.22 -8.53 -1.52
N GLY A 77 2.93 -9.72 -2.07
CA GLY A 77 1.73 -9.89 -2.89
C GLY A 77 1.76 -8.94 -4.10
N GLU A 78 0.70 -8.14 -4.28
CA GLU A 78 0.65 -7.12 -5.33
C GLU A 78 1.23 -5.76 -4.90
N TYR A 79 1.62 -5.60 -3.63
CA TYR A 79 2.17 -4.34 -3.10
C TYR A 79 3.66 -4.22 -3.40
N LEU A 80 4.08 -3.04 -3.88
CA LEU A 80 5.49 -2.66 -4.00
C LEU A 80 6.01 -2.21 -2.63
N ALA A 81 7.21 -2.63 -2.25
CA ALA A 81 7.84 -2.13 -1.04
C ALA A 81 8.49 -0.76 -1.33
N GLY A 82 8.24 0.22 -0.46
CA GLY A 82 8.82 1.55 -0.64
C GLY A 82 8.99 2.38 0.62
N ALA A 83 9.90 3.34 0.56
CA ALA A 83 10.16 4.32 1.60
C ALA A 83 9.41 5.63 1.32
N THR A 84 8.82 6.20 2.36
CA THR A 84 8.10 7.48 2.28
C THR A 84 8.28 8.30 3.56
N THR A 85 7.64 9.45 3.67
CA THR A 85 7.68 10.27 4.89
C THR A 85 6.58 9.84 5.85
N THR A 86 6.71 10.20 7.12
CA THR A 86 5.66 9.96 8.13
C THR A 86 4.33 10.65 7.82
N THR A 87 4.32 11.62 6.91
CA THR A 87 3.08 12.25 6.42
C THR A 87 2.17 11.26 5.73
N LEU A 88 2.70 10.22 5.08
CA LEU A 88 1.89 9.22 4.37
C LEU A 88 1.61 7.96 5.21
N GLY A 89 2.22 7.83 6.40
CA GLY A 89 1.99 6.71 7.31
C GLY A 89 3.26 6.21 7.98
N GLN A 90 3.17 5.02 8.55
CA GLN A 90 4.25 4.34 9.26
C GLN A 90 4.60 2.99 8.62
N VAL A 91 5.73 2.41 9.00
CA VAL A 91 6.19 1.13 8.45
C VAL A 91 5.14 0.03 8.66
N GLY A 92 4.82 -0.69 7.59
CA GLY A 92 3.77 -1.71 7.55
C GLY A 92 2.40 -1.19 7.11
N ASP A 93 2.20 0.12 7.00
CA ASP A 93 0.99 0.67 6.38
C ASP A 93 0.96 0.38 4.89
N MET A 94 -0.24 0.16 4.38
CA MET A 94 -0.55 -0.01 2.97
C MET A 94 -1.09 1.29 2.40
N LEU A 95 -0.64 1.62 1.19
CA LEU A 95 -0.99 2.80 0.44
C LEU A 95 -1.59 2.41 -0.91
N LEU A 96 -2.65 3.10 -1.33
CA LEU A 96 -3.03 3.22 -2.72
C LEU A 96 -2.44 4.52 -3.25
N VAL A 97 -1.38 4.43 -4.06
CA VAL A 97 -0.78 5.60 -4.69
C VAL A 97 -1.40 5.78 -6.07
N VAL A 98 -2.05 6.92 -6.27
CA VAL A 98 -2.83 7.22 -7.47
C VAL A 98 -2.12 8.32 -8.24
N GLN A 99 -1.75 8.03 -9.49
CA GLN A 99 -1.19 9.03 -10.39
C GLN A 99 -2.28 9.80 -11.13
N GLU A 100 -1.90 10.93 -11.72
CA GLU A 100 -2.69 11.56 -12.78
C GLU A 100 -3.04 10.51 -13.86
N GLU A 101 -4.21 10.63 -14.49
CA GLU A 101 -4.74 9.67 -15.49
C GLU A 101 -5.17 8.29 -14.93
N GLY A 102 -5.17 8.13 -13.61
CA GLY A 102 -5.92 7.04 -12.96
C GLY A 102 -5.19 5.71 -12.84
N ILE A 103 -3.87 5.69 -13.02
CA ILE A 103 -3.03 4.55 -12.63
C ILE A 103 -2.92 4.50 -11.10
N ILE A 104 -3.09 3.30 -10.54
CA ILE A 104 -2.91 3.01 -9.13
C ILE A 104 -1.81 1.97 -8.99
N TYR A 105 -0.80 2.25 -8.16
CA TYR A 105 0.16 1.26 -7.74
C TYR A 105 0.13 1.11 -6.21
N PRO A 106 -0.20 -0.08 -5.68
CA PRO A 106 -0.20 -0.31 -4.25
C PRO A 106 1.22 -0.33 -3.69
N VAL A 107 1.42 0.33 -2.55
CA VAL A 107 2.71 0.39 -1.86
C VAL A 107 2.52 -0.03 -0.42
N ILE A 108 3.46 -0.77 0.13
CA ILE A 108 3.59 -0.99 1.56
C ILE A 108 4.82 -0.26 2.07
N ILE A 109 4.63 0.53 3.13
CA ILE A 109 5.70 1.37 3.68
C ILE A 109 6.73 0.44 4.31
N ALA A 110 7.88 0.34 3.67
CA ALA A 110 9.00 -0.49 4.06
C ALA A 110 9.99 0.25 4.95
N ASP A 111 10.00 1.58 4.84
CA ASP A 111 10.90 2.47 5.55
C ASP A 111 10.34 3.90 5.62
N ILE A 112 10.83 4.69 6.57
CA ILE A 112 10.58 6.11 6.71
C ILE A 112 11.84 6.90 6.33
N LYS A 113 11.68 7.80 5.37
CA LYS A 113 12.72 8.73 4.91
C LYS A 113 13.25 9.59 6.06
N ASN A 114 14.55 9.83 6.03
CA ASN A 114 15.18 10.75 6.96
C ASN A 114 14.77 12.19 6.62
N GLN A 115 13.84 12.75 7.40
CA GLN A 115 13.36 14.12 7.21
C GLN A 115 14.43 15.20 7.43
N ASN A 116 15.60 14.84 7.95
CA ASN A 116 16.74 15.76 8.09
C ASN A 116 17.60 15.86 6.82
N ASP A 117 17.38 15.01 5.82
CA ASP A 117 18.14 15.05 4.57
C ASP A 117 17.84 16.34 3.80
N LYS A 118 18.89 16.93 3.20
CA LYS A 118 18.75 18.18 2.43
C LYS A 118 17.77 17.98 1.27
N GLY A 119 16.75 18.83 1.23
CA GLY A 119 15.70 18.76 0.21
C GLY A 119 14.65 17.69 0.50
N CYS A 120 14.62 17.11 1.70
CA CYS A 120 13.44 16.40 2.16
C CYS A 120 12.35 17.39 2.61
N THR A 121 11.11 17.11 2.22
CA THR A 121 9.91 17.85 2.63
C THR A 121 8.95 16.90 3.33
N ILE A 122 7.81 17.40 3.81
CA ILE A 122 6.74 16.52 4.30
C ILE A 122 6.26 15.53 3.24
N TRP A 123 6.46 15.82 1.95
CA TRP A 123 6.03 14.95 0.85
C TRP A 123 7.09 13.93 0.43
N GLY A 124 8.37 14.19 0.73
CA GLY A 124 9.49 13.32 0.36
C GLY A 124 10.75 14.07 -0.05
N HIS A 125 11.76 13.30 -0.45
CA HIS A 125 13.06 13.78 -0.95
C HIS A 125 12.93 14.60 -2.25
N GLN A 126 14.02 15.27 -2.62
CA GLN A 126 14.14 16.05 -3.85
C GLN A 126 13.04 17.13 -3.99
N ASN A 127 12.79 17.85 -2.90
CA ASN A 127 11.76 18.86 -2.75
C ASN A 127 10.34 18.31 -3.01
N GLY A 128 10.07 17.08 -2.55
CA GLY A 128 8.78 16.40 -2.74
C GLY A 128 8.59 15.75 -4.12
N LYS A 129 9.55 15.89 -5.03
CA LYS A 129 9.49 15.20 -6.33
C LYS A 129 9.56 13.69 -6.16
N CYS A 130 10.32 13.20 -5.17
CA CYS A 130 10.41 11.78 -4.85
C CYS A 130 9.60 11.45 -3.59
N MET A 131 8.30 11.19 -3.77
CA MET A 131 7.41 10.84 -2.65
C MET A 131 7.56 9.38 -2.22
N ILE A 132 7.77 8.47 -3.18
CA ILE A 132 7.99 7.04 -2.95
C ILE A 132 9.36 6.65 -3.52
N GLU A 133 10.25 6.15 -2.66
CA GLU A 133 11.47 5.44 -3.08
C GLU A 133 11.19 3.94 -3.02
N PHE A 134 11.64 3.18 -4.00
CA PHE A 134 11.30 1.76 -4.07
C PHE A 134 12.43 0.90 -3.55
N GLU A 135 12.06 -0.12 -2.79
CA GLU A 135 13.00 -1.08 -2.26
C GLU A 135 13.40 -2.08 -3.34
N ILE A 136 14.70 -2.25 -3.55
CA ILE A 136 15.27 -3.22 -4.49
C ILE A 136 16.23 -4.18 -3.80
N LEU A 137 16.37 -5.38 -4.37
CA LEU A 137 17.43 -6.30 -3.95
C LEU A 137 18.80 -5.80 -4.44
N SER A 138 19.81 -5.86 -3.56
CA SER A 138 21.14 -5.32 -3.86
C SER A 138 21.83 -5.96 -5.06
N GLN A 139 21.54 -7.21 -5.39
CA GLN A 139 22.05 -7.86 -6.60
C GLN A 139 21.50 -7.20 -7.88
N CYS A 140 20.30 -6.62 -7.83
CA CYS A 140 19.66 -5.91 -8.94
C CYS A 140 20.05 -4.42 -8.97
N ARG A 141 20.75 -3.94 -7.93
CA ARG A 141 21.37 -2.59 -7.95
C ARG A 141 22.36 -2.44 -9.10
N LYS A 142 23.00 -3.53 -9.57
CA LYS A 142 23.97 -3.50 -10.69
C LYS A 142 23.34 -3.21 -12.06
N SER A 143 22.09 -3.63 -12.29
CA SER A 143 21.35 -3.34 -13.53
C SER A 143 20.69 -1.95 -13.55
N LEU A 144 20.77 -1.20 -12.44
CA LEU A 144 20.20 0.15 -12.28
C LEU A 144 21.29 1.24 -12.13
N TYR A 145 22.58 0.92 -12.36
CA TYR A 145 23.68 1.90 -12.32
C TYR A 145 23.54 2.92 -13.45
N GLY A 146 23.59 4.21 -13.10
CA GLY A 146 23.69 5.32 -14.05
C GLY A 146 22.47 6.25 -14.12
N THR A 147 21.34 5.89 -13.51
CA THR A 147 20.14 6.74 -13.51
C THR A 147 19.95 7.45 -12.18
N SER A 148 20.23 8.75 -12.15
CA SER A 148 19.50 9.68 -11.29
C SER A 148 18.08 9.80 -11.85
N GLY A 149 17.06 9.35 -11.11
CA GLY A 149 15.67 9.25 -11.60
C GLY A 149 15.33 7.82 -12.04
N GLY A 150 15.30 6.90 -11.09
CA GLY A 150 15.13 5.47 -11.31
C GLY A 150 13.93 5.12 -12.19
N TYR A 151 14.19 4.40 -13.27
CA TYR A 151 13.15 3.89 -14.19
C TYR A 151 12.44 2.68 -13.59
N ILE A 152 11.22 2.86 -13.11
CA ILE A 152 10.47 1.78 -12.45
C ILE A 152 9.57 1.04 -13.41
N SER A 153 8.89 1.78 -14.27
CA SER A 153 7.90 1.25 -15.19
C SER A 153 7.56 2.31 -16.23
N PRO A 154 7.24 1.91 -17.48
CA PRO A 154 6.65 2.84 -18.42
C PRO A 154 5.21 3.24 -18.01
N LEU A 155 4.57 2.49 -17.10
CA LEU A 155 3.21 2.77 -16.60
C LEU A 155 3.21 3.69 -15.39
N ILE A 156 4.31 3.70 -14.60
CA ILE A 156 4.49 4.61 -13.47
C ILE A 156 5.28 5.83 -13.96
N ASN A 157 4.63 6.71 -14.72
CA ASN A 157 5.29 7.82 -15.43
C ASN A 157 4.60 9.18 -15.28
N LYS A 158 3.55 9.25 -14.45
CA LYS A 158 2.76 10.46 -14.21
C LYS A 158 2.99 11.02 -12.79
N PRO A 159 2.74 12.31 -12.55
CA PRO A 159 2.75 12.86 -11.18
C PRO A 159 1.77 12.12 -10.26
N ILE A 160 2.06 12.09 -8.97
CA ILE A 160 1.12 11.54 -7.97
C ILE A 160 0.01 12.56 -7.74
N TYR A 161 -1.23 12.13 -7.92
CA TYR A 161 -2.44 12.94 -7.71
C TYR A 161 -2.97 12.82 -6.28
N LYS A 162 -3.02 11.60 -5.73
CA LYS A 162 -3.43 11.34 -4.35
C LYS A 162 -2.81 10.08 -3.78
N VAL A 163 -2.66 10.04 -2.47
CA VAL A 163 -2.22 8.86 -1.73
C VAL A 163 -3.24 8.55 -0.65
N ILE A 164 -3.70 7.31 -0.61
CA ILE A 164 -4.68 6.83 0.38
C ILE A 164 -3.97 5.80 1.25
N ASN A 165 -3.83 6.07 2.54
CA ASN A 165 -3.39 5.06 3.49
C ASN A 165 -4.60 4.24 3.95
N ILE A 166 -4.53 2.93 3.77
CA ILE A 166 -5.62 1.98 4.02
C ILE A 166 -5.35 1.10 5.26
N GLY A 167 -4.43 1.53 6.13
CA GLY A 167 -4.08 0.90 7.39
C GLY A 167 -2.92 -0.09 7.32
N SER A 168 -2.63 -0.70 8.47
CA SER A 168 -1.46 -1.57 8.65
C SER A 168 -1.73 -3.02 8.32
N VAL A 169 -0.77 -3.69 7.67
CA VAL A 169 -0.80 -5.16 7.48
C VAL A 169 -0.79 -5.94 8.79
N TYR A 170 -0.43 -5.28 9.90
CA TYR A 170 -0.42 -5.89 11.22
C TYR A 170 -1.80 -5.91 11.88
N ASP A 171 -2.68 -4.98 11.50
CA ASP A 171 -4.03 -4.88 12.05
C ASP A 171 -5.00 -5.76 11.25
N SER A 172 -4.83 -5.78 9.92
CA SER A 172 -5.60 -6.63 9.02
C SER A 172 -4.84 -6.93 7.74
N THR A 173 -4.88 -8.18 7.31
CA THR A 173 -4.37 -8.61 6.00
C THR A 173 -5.45 -8.59 4.91
N TYR A 174 -6.66 -8.08 5.19
CA TYR A 174 -7.76 -8.09 4.23
C TYR A 174 -7.39 -7.35 2.94
N TYR A 175 -6.98 -6.08 3.03
CA TYR A 175 -6.56 -5.33 1.85
C TYR A 175 -5.22 -5.79 1.27
N PHE A 176 -4.32 -6.30 2.11
CA PHE A 176 -3.08 -6.93 1.64
C PHE A 176 -3.38 -8.08 0.65
N ASN A 177 -4.35 -8.93 1.00
CA ASN A 177 -4.76 -10.06 0.18
C ASN A 177 -5.77 -9.68 -0.93
N ASN A 178 -6.43 -8.51 -0.80
CA ASN A 178 -7.49 -8.07 -1.70
C ASN A 178 -7.29 -6.60 -2.16
N PRO A 179 -6.18 -6.28 -2.85
CA PRO A 179 -5.87 -4.92 -3.29
C PRO A 179 -6.93 -4.35 -4.25
N ARG A 180 -7.54 -5.17 -5.13
CA ARG A 180 -8.70 -4.73 -5.94
C ARG A 180 -9.85 -4.26 -5.05
N GLN A 181 -10.14 -4.96 -3.96
CA GLN A 181 -11.22 -4.59 -3.06
C GLN A 181 -10.88 -3.30 -2.31
N ALA A 182 -9.62 -3.10 -1.93
CA ALA A 182 -9.17 -1.82 -1.38
C ALA A 182 -9.43 -0.65 -2.34
N VAL A 183 -9.19 -0.84 -3.64
CA VAL A 183 -9.48 0.17 -4.67
C VAL A 183 -10.98 0.47 -4.76
N LEU A 184 -11.83 -0.57 -4.77
CA LEU A 184 -13.29 -0.41 -4.82
C LEU A 184 -13.85 0.29 -3.57
N ASP A 185 -13.42 -0.16 -2.38
CA ASP A 185 -13.88 0.39 -1.09
C ASP A 185 -13.47 1.86 -0.91
N ASN A 186 -12.49 2.33 -1.69
CA ASN A 186 -12.02 3.71 -1.73
C ASN A 186 -12.54 4.53 -2.92
N GLY A 187 -13.59 4.05 -3.61
CA GLY A 187 -14.28 4.79 -4.66
C GLY A 187 -13.44 5.04 -5.92
N LEU A 188 -12.56 4.11 -6.24
CA LEU A 188 -11.64 4.17 -7.39
C LEU A 188 -12.06 3.20 -8.51
N GLU A 189 -13.34 2.87 -8.61
CA GLU A 189 -13.86 2.10 -9.74
C GLU A 189 -13.54 2.84 -11.06
N GLY A 190 -13.16 2.08 -12.09
CA GLY A 190 -12.74 2.60 -13.39
C GLY A 190 -11.26 3.00 -13.48
N TYR A 191 -10.52 3.03 -12.36
CA TYR A 191 -9.07 3.25 -12.36
C TYR A 191 -8.31 1.99 -12.81
N PHE A 192 -7.04 2.17 -13.16
CA PHE A 192 -6.16 1.10 -13.60
C PHE A 192 -5.25 0.64 -12.45
N LEU A 193 -5.53 -0.52 -11.87
CA LEU A 193 -4.68 -1.11 -10.83
C LEU A 193 -3.50 -1.86 -11.46
N LEU A 194 -2.29 -1.46 -11.09
CA LEU A 194 -1.04 -2.08 -11.51
C LEU A 194 -0.89 -3.47 -10.86
N ARG A 195 -0.68 -4.51 -11.67
CA ARG A 195 -0.32 -5.85 -11.17
C ARG A 195 1.16 -5.94 -10.81
N SER A 196 1.98 -5.39 -11.69
CA SER A 196 3.43 -5.36 -11.57
C SER A 196 3.94 -4.20 -12.43
N PRO A 197 5.05 -3.55 -12.05
CA PRO A 197 5.68 -2.50 -12.85
C PRO A 197 5.91 -2.89 -14.32
N TYR A 198 6.01 -4.19 -14.63
CA TYR A 198 6.32 -4.68 -15.97
C TYR A 198 5.26 -5.60 -16.61
N GLU A 199 4.27 -6.07 -15.84
CA GLU A 199 3.26 -7.05 -16.32
C GLU A 199 1.91 -6.41 -16.66
N GLY A 200 1.80 -5.09 -16.52
CA GLY A 200 0.62 -4.32 -16.92
C GLY A 200 -0.29 -3.88 -15.77
N ALA A 201 -1.35 -3.18 -16.15
CA ALA A 201 -2.43 -2.73 -15.27
C ALA A 201 -3.78 -3.20 -15.83
N TYR A 202 -4.78 -3.34 -14.97
CA TYR A 202 -6.14 -3.69 -15.36
C TYR A 202 -7.15 -2.69 -14.81
N VAL A 203 -8.24 -2.48 -15.55
CA VAL A 203 -9.34 -1.64 -15.09
C VAL A 203 -10.03 -2.33 -13.92
N VAL A 204 -10.20 -1.61 -12.82
CA VAL A 204 -10.99 -2.07 -11.68
C VAL A 204 -12.47 -1.85 -11.98
N ARG A 205 -13.18 -2.97 -12.09
CA ARG A 205 -14.64 -3.14 -12.13
C ARG A 205 -14.95 -4.21 -11.14
#